data_AF-A0A1H6G4M7-F1
#
_entry.id   AF-A0A1H6G4M7-F1
#
_cell.length_a   1.000
_cell.length_b   1.000
_cell.length_c   1.000
_cell.angle_alpha   90.00
_cell.angle_beta   90.00
_cell.angle_gamma   90.00
#
_symmetry.space_group_name_H-M   'P 1'
#
loop_
_entity.id
_entity.type
_entity.pdbx_description
1 polymer ?
#
loop_
_entity_poly.entity_id
_entity_poly.type
_entity_poly.pdbx_seq_one_letter_code
_entity_poly.pdbx_strand_id
1 'polypeptide(L)'
;MSAETDGQGRLYIPKDVREKYGEKYHIVTYEDRIELVPVADDPLAAVREAAGELRDASVNDVRADIEAEAKAEARKKGDDR
;
A
#
# COMPACT_ATOMS: atom_id res chain seq x y z
N MET A 1 -27.83 0.14 -8.55
CA MET A 1 -27.68 1.52 -9.08
C MET A 1 -26.94 1.38 -10.39
N SER A 2 -27.56 1.71 -11.52
CA SER A 2 -26.92 1.69 -12.84
C SER A 2 -26.57 3.12 -13.25
N ALA A 3 -25.45 3.30 -13.93
CA ALA A 3 -25.03 4.58 -14.48
C ALA A 3 -24.74 4.39 -15.97
N GLU A 4 -25.14 5.37 -16.78
CA GLU A 4 -24.93 5.38 -18.23
C GLU A 4 -23.78 6.33 -18.57
N THR A 5 -23.07 6.01 -19.65
CA THR A 5 -22.05 6.90 -20.19
C THR A 5 -22.71 8.04 -20.96
N ASP A 6 -22.12 9.23 -20.87
CA ASP A 6 -22.55 10.34 -21.73
C ASP A 6 -22.09 10.15 -23.19
N GLY A 7 -22.40 11.12 -24.06
CA GLY A 7 -22.02 11.10 -25.48
C GLY A 7 -20.51 11.13 -25.75
N GLN A 8 -19.68 11.30 -24.73
CA GLN A 8 -18.21 11.23 -24.81
C GLN A 8 -17.66 9.96 -24.16
N GLY A 9 -18.52 9.04 -23.70
CA GLY A 9 -18.11 7.80 -23.04
C GLY A 9 -17.72 7.97 -21.57
N ARG A 10 -18.05 9.10 -20.92
CA ARG A 10 -17.68 9.35 -19.52
C ARG A 10 -18.72 8.76 -18.58
N LEU A 11 -18.25 8.06 -17.54
CA LEU A 11 -19.10 7.55 -16.47
C LEU A 11 -19.09 8.52 -15.28
N TYR A 12 -20.27 8.92 -14.82
CA TYR A 12 -20.38 9.75 -13.62
C TYR A 12 -20.24 8.90 -12.34
N ILE A 13 -19.24 9.24 -11.52
CA ILE A 13 -19.05 8.63 -10.20
C ILE A 13 -19.80 9.45 -9.13
N PRO A 14 -20.76 8.85 -8.39
CA PRO A 14 -21.52 9.54 -7.35
C PRO A 14 -20.63 10.20 -6.31
N LYS A 15 -21.11 11.31 -5.74
CA LYS A 15 -20.38 12.10 -4.74
C LYS A 15 -19.91 11.24 -3.56
N ASP A 16 -20.77 10.39 -3.01
CA ASP A 16 -20.46 9.55 -1.85
C ASP A 16 -19.29 8.58 -2.12
N VAL A 17 -19.16 8.11 -3.36
CA VAL A 17 -18.03 7.26 -3.78
C VAL A 17 -16.75 8.08 -3.87
N ARG A 18 -16.82 9.30 -4.43
CA ARG A 18 -15.66 10.21 -4.52
C ARG A 18 -15.17 10.68 -3.15
N GLU A 19 -16.07 10.95 -2.21
CA GLU A 19 -15.69 11.31 -0.84
C GLU A 19 -15.00 10.16 -0.11
N LYS A 20 -15.39 8.91 -0.41
CA LYS A 20 -14.81 7.73 0.24
C LYS A 20 -13.50 7.27 -0.38
N TYR A 21 -13.36 7.35 -1.70
CA TYR A 21 -12.27 6.74 -2.45
C TYR A 21 -11.40 7.74 -3.22
N GLY A 22 -11.76 9.03 -3.23
CA GLY A 22 -11.02 10.07 -3.93
C GLY A 22 -11.47 10.28 -5.38
N GLU A 23 -10.69 11.10 -6.10
CA GLU A 23 -11.03 11.56 -7.45
C GLU A 23 -10.19 10.92 -8.56
N LYS A 24 -9.07 10.28 -8.23
CA LYS A 24 -8.16 9.66 -9.19
C LYS A 24 -8.30 8.14 -9.13
N TYR A 25 -8.40 7.52 -10.30
CA TYR A 25 -8.54 6.08 -10.43
C TYR A 25 -7.64 5.56 -11.54
N HIS A 26 -7.08 4.38 -11.34
CA HIS A 26 -6.48 3.57 -12.38
C HIS A 26 -7.53 2.62 -12.96
N ILE A 27 -7.59 2.54 -14.29
CA ILE A 27 -8.57 1.70 -14.99
C ILE A 27 -7.90 0.38 -15.37
N VAL A 28 -8.47 -0.72 -14.88
CA VAL A 28 -8.06 -2.07 -15.24
C VAL A 28 -9.17 -2.71 -16.07
N THR A 29 -8.82 -3.18 -17.26
CA THR A 29 -9.77 -3.83 -18.18
C THR A 29 -9.58 -5.34 -18.15
N TYR A 30 -10.65 -6.06 -17.81
CA TYR A 30 -10.75 -7.51 -17.93
C TYR A 30 -11.65 -7.88 -19.10
N GLU A 31 -11.77 -9.18 -19.38
CA GLU A 31 -12.63 -9.70 -20.44
C GLU A 31 -14.11 -9.40 -20.19
N ASP A 32 -14.56 -9.44 -18.92
CA ASP A 32 -15.97 -9.33 -18.53
C ASP A 32 -16.32 -8.03 -17.79
N ARG A 33 -15.32 -7.23 -17.38
CA ARG A 33 -15.54 -6.06 -16.53
C ARG A 33 -14.41 -5.02 -16.61
N ILE A 34 -14.74 -3.83 -16.14
CA ILE A 34 -13.78 -2.76 -15.87
C ILE A 34 -13.72 -2.55 -14.36
N GLU A 35 -12.51 -2.47 -13.81
CA GLU A 35 -12.27 -2.19 -12.40
C GLU A 35 -11.59 -0.82 -12.25
N LEU A 36 -12.09 -0.02 -11.31
CA LEU A 36 -11.55 1.30 -10.98
C LEU A 36 -10.82 1.20 -9.65
N VAL A 37 -9.49 1.30 -9.69
CA VAL A 37 -8.64 1.23 -8.50
C VAL A 37 -8.30 2.65 -8.05
N PRO A 38 -8.70 3.08 -6.84
CA PRO A 38 -8.38 4.41 -6.33
C PRO A 38 -6.88 4.66 -6.29
N VAL A 39 -6.46 5.85 -6.69
CA VAL A 39 -5.06 6.30 -6.61
C VAL A 39 -4.98 7.37 -5.53
N ALA A 40 -4.23 7.07 -4.47
CA ALA A 40 -3.93 8.05 -3.43
C ALA A 40 -3.19 9.25 -4.03
N ASP A 41 -3.43 10.45 -3.50
CA ASP A 41 -2.75 11.67 -3.96
C ASP A 41 -1.23 11.61 -3.76
N ASP A 42 -0.80 10.93 -2.69
CA ASP A 42 0.57 10.52 -2.47
C ASP A 42 0.63 8.98 -2.33
N PRO A 43 0.89 8.25 -3.43
CA PRO A 43 0.99 6.80 -3.41
C PRO A 43 2.08 6.29 -2.47
N LEU A 44 3.17 7.04 -2.32
CA LEU A 44 4.29 6.60 -1.50
C LEU A 44 3.96 6.75 -0.01
N ALA A 45 3.34 7.87 0.37
CA ALA A 45 2.83 8.05 1.73
C ALA A 45 1.78 7.00 2.08
N ALA A 46 0.83 6.72 1.17
CA ALA A 46 -0.20 5.70 1.38
C ALA A 46 0.39 4.30 1.56
N VAL A 47 1.41 3.93 0.78
CA VAL A 47 2.12 2.65 0.94
C VAL A 47 2.85 2.60 2.28
N ARG A 48 3.48 3.70 2.72
CA ARG A 48 4.17 3.78 4.01
C ARG A 48 3.20 3.66 5.18
N GLU A 49 2.04 4.32 5.11
CA GLU A 49 0.98 4.22 6.12
C GLU A 49 0.42 2.79 6.18
N ALA A 50 0.12 2.18 5.02
CA ALA A 50 -0.36 0.81 4.94
C ALA A 50 0.67 -0.21 5.43
N ALA A 51 1.96 0.08 5.28
CA ALA A 51 3.04 -0.75 5.80
C ALA A 51 3.19 -0.68 7.34
N GLY A 52 2.48 0.24 8.01
CA GLY A 52 2.41 0.31 9.47
C GLY A 52 3.73 0.72 10.13
N GLU A 53 4.07 0.10 11.25
CA GLU A 53 5.29 0.40 12.04
C GLU A 53 6.58 -0.18 11.43
N LEU A 54 6.73 -0.13 10.10
CA LEU A 54 8.06 -0.32 9.54
C LEU A 54 8.93 0.85 10.01
N ARG A 55 10.00 0.52 10.74
CA ARG A 55 11.02 1.49 11.11
C ARG A 55 11.53 2.20 9.86
N ASP A 56 11.51 3.53 9.89
CA ASP A 56 12.17 4.34 8.87
C ASP A 56 13.69 4.29 9.13
N ALA A 57 14.30 3.20 8.68
CA ALA A 57 15.71 2.88 8.88
C ALA A 57 16.36 2.52 7.55
N SER A 58 17.65 2.84 7.40
CA SER A 58 18.36 2.42 6.20
C SER A 58 18.51 0.89 6.18
N VAL A 59 18.66 0.32 4.99
CA VAL A 59 18.92 -1.13 4.83
C VAL A 59 20.17 -1.56 5.61
N ASN A 60 21.15 -0.66 5.75
CA ASN A 60 22.38 -0.93 6.51
C ASN A 60 22.10 -1.02 8.01
N ASP A 61 21.26 -0.13 8.55
CA ASP A 61 20.89 -0.13 9.97
C ASP A 61 20.09 -1.39 10.31
N VAL A 62 19.12 -1.74 9.46
CA VAL A 62 18.33 -2.98 9.62
C VAL A 62 19.24 -4.21 9.62
N ARG A 63 20.23 -4.26 8.71
CA ARG A 63 21.19 -5.36 8.65
C ARG A 63 22.06 -5.42 9.91
N ALA A 64 22.54 -4.29 10.40
CA ALA A 64 23.37 -4.21 11.60
C ALA A 64 22.59 -4.68 12.84
N ASP A 65 21.32 -4.27 12.99
CA ASP A 65 20.43 -4.71 14.06
C ASP A 65 20.24 -6.23 14.04
N ILE A 66 19.93 -6.81 12.87
CA ILE A 66 19.78 -8.26 12.69
C ILE A 66 21.06 -9.00 13.09
N GLU A 67 22.23 -8.52 12.64
CA GLU A 67 23.51 -9.15 13.00
C GLU A 67 23.82 -9.05 14.49
N ALA A 68 23.51 -7.92 15.12
CA ALA A 68 23.72 -7.71 16.55
C ALA A 68 22.83 -8.64 17.38
N GLU A 69 21.55 -8.75 17.03
CA GLU A 69 20.58 -9.63 17.69
C GLU A 69 20.98 -11.10 17.53
N ALA A 70 21.34 -11.53 16.32
CA ALA A 70 21.81 -12.89 16.06
C ALA A 70 23.05 -13.26 16.90
N LYS A 71 24.01 -12.33 17.04
CA LYS A 71 25.20 -12.51 17.89
C LYS A 71 24.83 -12.56 19.37
N ALA A 72 23.90 -11.72 19.84
CA ALA A 72 23.45 -11.71 21.23
C ALA A 72 22.76 -13.02 21.60
N GLU A 73 21.88 -13.53 20.74
CA GLU A 73 21.19 -14.81 20.92
C GLU A 73 22.17 -16.00 20.89
N ALA A 74 23.15 -15.99 19.99
CA ALA A 74 24.20 -17.01 19.95
C ALA A 74 25.04 -17.04 21.25
N ARG A 75 25.34 -15.87 21.83
CA ARG A 75 26.06 -15.78 23.11
C ARG A 75 25.23 -16.30 24.28
N LYS A 76 23.95 -15.92 24.38
CA LYS A 76 23.06 -16.44 25.43
C LYS A 76 22.95 -17.98 25.40
N LYS A 77 22.87 -18.58 24.21
CA LYS A 77 22.86 -20.05 24.06
C LYS A 77 24.20 -20.73 24.37
N GLY A 78 25.30 -19.98 24.32
CA GLY A 78 26.64 -20.48 24.65
C GLY A 78 26.94 -20.50 26.14
N ASP A 79 26.39 -19.55 26.90
CA ASP A 79 26.55 -19.44 28.37
C ASP A 79 25.65 -20.41 29.16
N ASP A 80 24.66 -21.05 28.51
CA ASP A 80 23.72 -21.99 29.12
C ASP A 80 24.22 -23.46 29.06
N ARG A 81 25.53 -23.68 28.89
CA ARG A 81 26.15 -24.99 28.65
C ARG A 81 27.36 -25.28 29.53
#